data_AF-A0A7C7PC08-F1
#
_entry.id   AF-A0A7C7PC08-F1
#
_cell.length_a   1.000
_cell.length_b   1.000
_cell.length_c   1.000
_cell.angle_alpha   90.00
_cell.angle_beta   90.00
_cell.angle_gamma   90.00
#
_symmetry.space_group_name_H-M   'P 1'
#
loop_
_entity.id
_entity.type
_entity.pdbx_description
1 polymer ?
#
loop_
_entity_poly.entity_id
_entity_poly.type
_entity_poly.pdbx_seq_one_letter_code
_entity_poly.pdbx_strand_id
1 'polypeptide(L)'
;YSLIHDDLPSMDNDELRRGKLTVHKKFNEFTAILAGNSLLTLAFEILSGNNLQLSQNYKNELIKTLSMCAGHSGLAGGQYSDLTFENKSILKKNIINMQKKKTGELFGFCCESIAIIKGVNSIKRKKLKEIGINIGLLFQIVDDLIDYKGDSMIVGKPTRSDEKKGKATLVNLLGYEETINFAKNLKKKINQQIKKYGTKANDLLDSVEFILKRKF
;
A
#
# COMPACT_ATOMS: atom_id res chain seq x y z
N TYR A 1 9.05 -6.74 -2.62
CA TYR A 1 9.38 -7.64 -1.50
C TYR A 1 8.15 -7.95 -0.66
N SER A 2 7.38 -6.93 -0.23
CA SER A 2 6.29 -7.10 0.74
C SER A 2 5.30 -8.21 0.39
N LEU A 3 4.76 -8.23 -0.82
CA LEU A 3 3.82 -9.28 -1.26
C LEU A 3 4.41 -10.70 -1.18
N ILE A 4 5.71 -10.87 -1.49
CA ILE A 4 6.35 -12.18 -1.42
C ILE A 4 6.38 -12.69 0.03
N HIS A 5 6.68 -11.80 0.98
CA HIS A 5 6.69 -12.14 2.40
C HIS A 5 5.28 -12.29 2.98
N ASP A 6 4.35 -11.43 2.57
CA ASP A 6 2.92 -11.48 2.92
C ASP A 6 2.31 -12.85 2.57
N ASP A 7 2.69 -13.41 1.41
CA ASP A 7 2.22 -14.71 0.92
C ASP A 7 2.76 -15.93 1.71
N LEU A 8 3.76 -15.78 2.59
CA LEU A 8 4.39 -16.93 3.27
C LEU A 8 3.43 -17.69 4.21
N PRO A 9 3.69 -18.97 4.51
CA PRO A 9 2.85 -19.76 5.41
C PRO A 9 2.68 -19.19 6.82
N SER A 10 3.69 -18.47 7.33
CA SER A 10 3.66 -17.80 8.63
C SER A 10 2.91 -16.46 8.63
N MET A 11 2.40 -16.05 7.47
CA MET A 11 1.74 -14.76 7.23
C MET A 11 0.34 -15.04 6.67
N ASP A 12 0.04 -14.66 5.43
CA ASP A 12 -1.29 -14.90 4.85
C ASP A 12 -1.43 -16.32 4.27
N ASN A 13 -0.34 -17.06 4.04
CA ASN A 13 -0.34 -18.43 3.49
C ASN A 13 -1.11 -18.55 2.16
N ASP A 14 -1.01 -17.54 1.29
CA ASP A 14 -1.72 -17.52 0.02
C ASP A 14 -1.01 -18.40 -1.03
N GLU A 15 -1.78 -19.17 -1.79
CA GLU A 15 -1.22 -20.04 -2.84
C GLU A 15 -1.07 -19.34 -4.19
N LEU A 16 -1.87 -18.31 -4.44
CA LEU A 16 -1.95 -17.58 -5.70
C LEU A 16 -1.76 -16.07 -5.51
N ARG A 17 -0.96 -15.48 -6.40
CA ARG A 17 -0.75 -14.03 -6.49
C ARG A 17 -0.61 -13.64 -7.96
N ARG A 18 -1.42 -12.67 -8.41
CA ARG A 18 -1.44 -12.19 -9.80
C ARG A 18 -1.70 -13.33 -10.82
N GLY A 19 -2.63 -14.23 -10.49
CA GLY A 19 -3.01 -15.36 -11.35
C GLY A 19 -1.95 -16.46 -11.52
N LYS A 20 -0.91 -16.46 -10.66
CA LYS A 20 0.18 -17.47 -10.68
C LYS A 20 0.46 -17.95 -9.26
N LEU A 21 1.14 -19.09 -9.14
CA LEU A 21 1.63 -19.58 -7.85
C LEU A 21 2.48 -18.52 -7.14
N THR A 22 2.27 -18.37 -5.84
CA THR A 22 3.14 -17.56 -4.99
C THR A 22 4.56 -18.10 -4.98
N VAL A 23 5.54 -17.26 -4.63
CA VAL A 23 6.96 -17.62 -4.74
C VAL A 23 7.29 -18.87 -3.90
N HIS A 24 6.70 -18.98 -2.71
CA HIS A 24 6.95 -20.12 -1.82
C HIS A 24 6.30 -21.42 -2.34
N LYS A 25 5.15 -21.33 -3.05
CA LYS A 25 4.52 -22.48 -3.71
C LYS A 25 5.25 -22.91 -4.97
N LYS A 26 5.76 -21.96 -5.76
CA LYS A 26 6.48 -22.26 -7.01
C LYS A 26 7.89 -22.80 -6.77
N PHE A 27 8.56 -22.31 -5.73
CA PHE A 27 9.94 -22.67 -5.42
C PHE A 27 10.00 -23.35 -4.05
N ASN A 28 10.15 -22.57 -2.97
CA ASN A 28 10.11 -23.00 -1.58
C ASN A 28 10.16 -21.76 -0.67
N GLU A 29 9.96 -21.96 0.64
CA GLU A 29 9.92 -20.86 1.62
C GLU A 29 11.23 -20.07 1.72
N PHE A 30 12.38 -20.75 1.80
CA PHE A 30 13.66 -20.03 1.92
C PHE A 30 13.95 -19.18 0.68
N THR A 31 13.54 -19.63 -0.51
CA THR A 31 13.66 -18.84 -1.74
C THR A 31 12.78 -17.61 -1.68
N ALA A 32 11.54 -17.73 -1.21
CA ALA A 32 10.64 -16.58 -1.05
C ALA A 32 11.18 -15.56 -0.03
N ILE A 33 11.70 -16.04 1.11
CA ILE A 33 12.33 -15.19 2.13
C ILE A 33 13.52 -14.42 1.54
N LEU A 34 14.46 -15.13 0.92
CA LEU A 34 15.67 -14.53 0.34
C LEU A 34 15.34 -13.60 -0.83
N ALA A 35 14.40 -13.96 -1.71
CA ALA A 35 13.96 -13.10 -2.80
C ALA A 35 13.33 -11.80 -2.28
N GLY A 36 12.51 -11.86 -1.23
CA GLY A 36 11.98 -10.67 -0.59
C GLY A 36 13.09 -9.78 -0.01
N ASN A 37 14.04 -10.36 0.72
CA ASN A 37 15.19 -9.63 1.28
C ASN A 37 16.02 -8.96 0.18
N SER A 38 16.35 -9.70 -0.88
CA SER A 38 17.10 -9.17 -2.02
C SER A 38 16.36 -8.04 -2.73
N LEU A 39 15.04 -8.14 -2.93
CA LEU A 39 14.27 -7.06 -3.56
C LEU A 39 14.19 -5.79 -2.70
N LEU A 40 14.15 -5.93 -1.37
CA LEU A 40 14.23 -4.78 -0.47
C LEU A 40 15.60 -4.13 -0.56
N THR A 41 16.69 -4.91 -0.51
CA THR A 41 18.06 -4.39 -0.62
C THR A 41 18.32 -3.76 -1.99
N LEU A 42 17.83 -4.37 -3.07
CA LEU A 42 17.93 -3.85 -4.43
C LEU A 42 17.26 -2.47 -4.57
N ALA A 43 16.17 -2.21 -3.84
CA ALA A 43 15.54 -0.88 -3.85
C ALA A 43 16.51 0.21 -3.33
N PHE A 44 17.31 -0.09 -2.30
CA PHE A 44 18.32 0.83 -1.79
C PHE A 44 19.54 0.94 -2.71
N GLU A 45 19.94 -0.17 -3.34
CA GLU A 45 20.99 -0.17 -4.37
C GLU A 45 20.62 0.73 -5.56
N ILE A 46 19.37 0.67 -6.03
CA ILE A 46 18.88 1.56 -7.09
C ILE A 46 18.95 3.03 -6.68
N LEU A 47 18.57 3.36 -5.44
CA LEU A 47 18.58 4.74 -4.96
C LEU A 47 19.99 5.29 -4.71
N SER A 48 20.94 4.44 -4.31
CA SER A 48 22.34 4.84 -4.11
C SER A 48 23.16 4.81 -5.40
N GLY A 49 22.74 4.02 -6.39
CA GLY A 49 23.47 3.75 -7.62
C GLY A 49 23.78 4.98 -8.47
N ASN A 50 24.89 4.93 -9.20
CA ASN A 50 25.35 6.01 -10.07
C ASN A 50 24.43 6.28 -11.26
N ASN A 51 23.61 5.30 -11.65
CA ASN A 51 22.63 5.44 -12.73
C ASN A 51 21.52 6.46 -12.39
N LEU A 52 21.24 6.67 -11.10
CA LEU A 52 20.34 7.72 -10.66
C LEU A 52 21.09 9.06 -10.63
N GLN A 53 20.90 9.88 -11.67
CA GLN A 53 21.57 11.18 -11.84
C GLN A 53 20.98 12.25 -10.90
N LEU A 54 21.21 12.10 -9.60
CA LEU A 54 20.82 13.04 -8.54
C LEU A 54 22.03 13.36 -7.66
N SER A 55 22.02 14.54 -7.03
CA SER A 55 23.03 14.88 -6.02
C SER A 55 22.94 13.95 -4.81
N GLN A 56 24.06 13.75 -4.12
CA GLN A 56 24.12 12.85 -2.97
C GLN A 56 23.14 13.23 -1.86
N ASN A 57 22.88 14.53 -1.67
CA ASN A 57 21.91 15.00 -0.67
C ASN A 57 20.49 14.48 -0.96
N TYR A 58 20.05 14.49 -2.23
CA TYR A 58 18.74 13.97 -2.60
C TYR A 58 18.67 12.44 -2.51
N LYS A 59 19.74 11.72 -2.90
CA LYS A 59 19.81 10.27 -2.73
C LYS A 59 19.69 9.86 -1.27
N ASN A 60 20.46 10.49 -0.40
CA ASN A 60 20.44 10.22 1.04
C ASN A 60 19.05 10.47 1.63
N GLU A 61 18.38 11.55 1.22
CA GLU A 61 17.03 11.85 1.69
C GLU A 61 15.98 10.85 1.17
N LEU A 62 16.10 10.39 -0.08
CA LEU A 62 15.25 9.33 -0.64
C LEU A 62 15.45 8.01 0.11
N ILE A 63 16.70 7.60 0.35
CA ILE A 63 17.05 6.38 1.08
C ILE A 63 16.49 6.43 2.51
N LYS A 64 16.70 7.55 3.21
CA LYS A 64 16.16 7.77 4.57
C LYS A 64 14.64 7.70 4.58
N THR A 65 13.98 8.32 3.60
CA THR A 65 12.51 8.33 3.55
C THR A 65 11.97 6.94 3.25
N LEU A 66 12.56 6.23 2.28
CA LEU A 66 12.14 4.85 1.96
C LEU A 66 12.37 3.90 3.14
N SER A 67 13.50 4.02 3.85
CA SER A 67 13.78 3.14 5.00
C SER A 67 12.77 3.33 6.13
N MET A 68 12.34 4.57 6.39
CA MET A 68 11.25 4.84 7.33
C MET A 68 9.92 4.26 6.84
N CYS A 69 9.55 4.48 5.56
CA CYS A 69 8.29 4.01 5.00
C CYS A 69 8.21 2.47 4.89
N ALA A 70 9.31 1.79 4.59
CA ALA A 70 9.37 0.34 4.46
C ALA A 70 9.53 -0.38 5.81
N GLY A 71 10.13 0.29 6.80
CA GLY A 71 10.51 -0.28 8.09
C GLY A 71 9.40 -0.30 9.14
N HIS A 72 9.82 -0.38 10.40
CA HIS A 72 8.94 -0.59 11.57
C HIS A 72 7.92 0.56 11.80
N SER A 73 8.24 1.78 11.37
CA SER A 73 7.34 2.93 11.53
C SER A 73 6.29 3.00 10.41
N GLY A 74 6.55 2.35 9.28
CA GLY A 74 5.65 2.24 8.12
C GLY A 74 5.21 0.80 7.86
N LEU A 75 5.48 0.30 6.65
CA LEU A 75 4.95 -0.95 6.10
C LEU A 75 5.09 -2.13 7.05
N ALA A 76 6.30 -2.40 7.57
CA ALA A 76 6.51 -3.56 8.45
C ALA A 76 5.72 -3.43 9.77
N GLY A 77 5.60 -2.22 10.32
CA GLY A 77 4.76 -1.97 11.50
C GLY A 77 3.26 -2.10 11.21
N GLY A 78 2.85 -1.71 10.01
CA GLY A 78 1.49 -1.94 9.50
C GLY A 78 1.18 -3.43 9.37
N GLN A 79 2.10 -4.19 8.78
CA GLN A 79 1.99 -5.65 8.64
C GLN A 79 1.89 -6.34 10.00
N TYR A 80 2.73 -5.96 10.96
CA TYR A 80 2.65 -6.47 12.32
C TYR A 80 1.29 -6.18 12.96
N SER A 81 0.77 -4.96 12.76
CA SER A 81 -0.55 -4.58 13.29
C SER A 81 -1.65 -5.41 12.64
N ASP A 82 -1.60 -5.62 11.32
CA ASP A 82 -2.58 -6.42 10.57
C ASP A 82 -2.70 -7.85 11.12
N LEU A 83 -1.56 -8.54 11.27
CA LEU A 83 -1.52 -9.90 11.82
C LEU A 83 -1.98 -9.95 13.28
N THR A 84 -1.55 -8.99 14.11
CA THR A 84 -1.92 -8.98 15.54
C THR A 84 -3.36 -8.55 15.78
N PHE A 85 -4.03 -7.97 14.79
CA PHE A 85 -5.44 -7.57 14.85
C PHE A 85 -6.39 -8.69 14.46
N GLU A 86 -5.89 -9.78 13.86
CA GLU A 86 -6.72 -10.93 13.49
C GLU A 86 -7.53 -11.45 14.68
N ASN A 87 -8.81 -11.74 14.42
CA ASN A 87 -9.78 -12.25 15.39
C ASN A 87 -10.01 -11.33 16.61
N LYS A 88 -9.69 -10.03 16.50
CA LYS A 88 -9.91 -9.05 17.58
C LYS A 88 -10.89 -7.96 17.15
N SER A 89 -11.63 -7.44 18.13
CA SER A 89 -12.43 -6.22 17.95
C SER A 89 -11.51 -5.00 17.98
N ILE A 90 -11.29 -4.40 16.80
CA ILE A 90 -10.39 -3.25 16.63
C ILE A 90 -11.19 -2.01 16.30
N LEU A 91 -10.89 -0.91 16.99
CA LEU A 91 -11.50 0.39 16.73
C LEU A 91 -11.21 0.85 15.29
N LYS A 92 -12.19 1.44 14.62
CA LYS A 92 -12.08 2.02 13.27
C LYS A 92 -10.80 2.84 13.05
N LYS A 93 -10.44 3.68 14.02
CA LYS A 93 -9.24 4.54 13.96
C LYS A 93 -7.94 3.72 13.86
N ASN A 94 -7.88 2.57 14.52
CA ASN A 94 -6.71 1.70 14.55
C ASN A 94 -6.61 0.90 13.24
N ILE A 95 -7.74 0.43 12.69
CA ILE A 95 -7.79 -0.19 11.36
C ILE A 95 -7.26 0.79 10.30
N ILE A 96 -7.78 2.03 10.29
CA ILE A 96 -7.33 3.08 9.36
C ILE A 96 -5.83 3.35 9.52
N ASN A 97 -5.33 3.43 10.76
CA ASN A 97 -3.90 3.64 11.01
C ASN A 97 -3.04 2.47 10.52
N MET A 98 -3.49 1.23 10.73
CA MET A 98 -2.84 0.03 10.21
C MET A 98 -2.79 0.07 8.68
N GLN A 99 -3.90 0.33 7.99
CA GLN A 99 -3.97 0.40 6.52
C GLN A 99 -3.10 1.54 5.95
N LYS A 100 -3.08 2.70 6.62
CA LYS A 100 -2.17 3.81 6.28
C LYS A 100 -0.71 3.41 6.39
N LYS A 101 -0.34 2.56 7.35
CA LYS A 101 1.03 2.05 7.49
C LYS A 101 1.35 0.95 6.49
N LYS A 102 0.56 -0.12 6.48
CA LYS A 102 0.76 -1.34 5.65
C LYS A 102 0.82 -0.99 4.16
N THR A 103 -0.08 -0.12 3.71
CA THR A 103 -0.25 0.22 2.29
C THR A 103 0.03 1.70 2.02
N GLY A 104 -0.50 2.60 2.84
CA GLY A 104 -0.42 4.05 2.60
C GLY A 104 1.01 4.64 2.58
N GLU A 105 1.92 4.21 3.44
CA GLU A 105 3.25 4.81 3.57
C GLU A 105 4.08 4.70 2.28
N LEU A 106 4.01 3.58 1.55
CA LEU A 106 4.71 3.44 0.28
C LEU A 106 4.09 4.31 -0.83
N PHE A 107 2.76 4.45 -0.89
CA PHE A 107 2.13 5.43 -1.79
C PHE A 107 2.52 6.87 -1.41
N GLY A 108 2.60 7.16 -0.11
CA GLY A 108 3.12 8.41 0.44
C GLY A 108 4.54 8.69 -0.06
N PHE A 109 5.44 7.70 0.05
CA PHE A 109 6.81 7.79 -0.47
C PHE A 109 6.84 8.10 -1.98
N CYS A 110 6.01 7.44 -2.80
CA CYS A 110 5.95 7.72 -4.23
C CYS A 110 5.65 9.19 -4.52
N CYS A 111 4.66 9.79 -3.85
CA CYS A 111 4.34 11.22 -4.01
C CYS A 111 5.41 12.14 -3.39
N GLU A 112 5.96 11.76 -2.24
CA GLU A 112 6.98 12.52 -1.51
C GLU A 112 8.33 12.58 -2.24
N SER A 113 8.69 11.49 -2.93
CA SER A 113 9.96 11.35 -3.65
C SER A 113 10.18 12.46 -4.68
N ILE A 114 9.12 12.87 -5.38
CA ILE A 114 9.17 13.95 -6.37
C ILE A 114 9.45 15.29 -5.68
N ALA A 115 8.87 15.55 -4.51
CA ALA A 115 9.17 16.76 -3.74
C ALA A 115 10.63 16.79 -3.28
N ILE A 116 11.18 15.64 -2.87
CA ILE A 116 12.60 15.50 -2.50
C ILE A 116 13.47 15.84 -3.72
N ILE A 117 13.23 15.18 -4.86
CA ILE A 117 14.01 15.38 -6.10
C ILE A 117 13.95 16.83 -6.58
N LYS A 118 12.80 17.50 -6.42
CA LYS A 118 12.61 18.90 -6.84
C LYS A 118 13.03 19.93 -5.80
N GLY A 119 13.60 19.51 -4.65
CA GLY A 119 14.04 20.43 -3.60
C GLY A 119 12.90 21.25 -3.00
N VAL A 120 11.69 20.70 -2.99
CA VAL A 120 10.49 21.39 -2.51
C VAL A 120 10.49 21.47 -0.98
N ASN A 121 10.03 22.60 -0.42
CA ASN A 121 10.00 22.82 1.01
C ASN A 121 9.19 21.75 1.79
N SER A 122 9.47 21.63 3.09
CA SER A 122 8.90 20.61 3.97
C SER A 122 7.37 20.65 4.05
N ILE A 123 6.74 21.82 3.94
CA ILE A 123 5.28 21.97 4.00
C ILE A 123 4.63 21.32 2.78
N LYS A 124 5.11 21.64 1.57
CA LYS A 124 4.59 21.05 0.33
C LYS A 124 4.93 19.56 0.24
N ARG A 125 6.12 19.15 0.70
CA ARG A 125 6.53 17.75 0.79
C ARG A 125 5.56 16.93 1.66
N LYS A 126 5.23 17.41 2.87
CA LYS A 126 4.25 16.77 3.76
C LYS A 126 2.86 16.64 3.12
N LYS A 127 2.41 17.68 2.41
CA LYS A 127 1.12 17.65 1.69
C LYS A 127 1.09 16.58 0.60
N LEU A 128 2.17 16.45 -0.19
CA LEU A 128 2.26 15.39 -1.20
C LEU A 128 2.30 14.00 -0.57
N LYS A 129 3.06 13.82 0.52
CA LYS A 129 3.05 12.57 1.28
C LYS A 129 1.63 12.20 1.75
N GLU A 130 0.90 13.16 2.31
CA GLU A 130 -0.46 12.94 2.80
C GLU A 130 -1.43 12.56 1.68
N ILE A 131 -1.32 13.19 0.50
CA ILE A 131 -2.08 12.79 -0.69
C ILE A 131 -1.80 11.31 -1.01
N GLY A 132 -0.52 10.92 -1.10
CA GLY A 132 -0.13 9.53 -1.37
C GLY A 132 -0.66 8.56 -0.32
N ILE A 133 -0.54 8.86 0.98
CA ILE A 133 -1.08 8.02 2.05
C ILE A 133 -2.59 7.81 1.90
N ASN A 134 -3.33 8.87 1.58
CA ASN A 134 -4.79 8.77 1.40
C ASN A 134 -5.14 7.96 0.14
N ILE A 135 -4.35 8.06 -0.93
CA ILE A 135 -4.50 7.20 -2.12
C ILE A 135 -4.26 5.74 -1.75
N GLY A 136 -3.21 5.43 -1.00
CA GLY A 136 -2.94 4.06 -0.55
C GLY A 136 -4.01 3.51 0.41
N LEU A 137 -4.57 4.37 1.27
CA LEU A 137 -5.73 3.99 2.09
C LEU A 137 -6.95 3.68 1.22
N LEU A 138 -7.24 4.52 0.21
CA LEU A 138 -8.32 4.25 -0.75
C LEU A 138 -8.09 2.94 -1.50
N PHE A 139 -6.85 2.68 -1.90
CA PHE A 139 -6.46 1.45 -2.56
C PHE A 139 -6.77 0.23 -1.70
N GLN A 140 -6.37 0.25 -0.43
CA GLN A 140 -6.64 -0.85 0.51
C GLN A 140 -8.14 -1.05 0.76
N ILE A 141 -8.90 0.02 0.93
CA ILE A 141 -10.36 -0.07 1.11
C ILE A 141 -11.02 -0.74 -0.09
N VAL A 142 -10.57 -0.41 -1.31
CA VAL A 142 -11.09 -1.05 -2.51
C VAL A 142 -10.63 -2.50 -2.60
N ASP A 143 -9.41 -2.84 -2.21
CA ASP A 143 -8.96 -4.24 -2.11
C ASP A 143 -9.87 -5.04 -1.16
N ASP A 144 -10.18 -4.52 0.03
CA ASP A 144 -11.07 -5.19 0.99
C ASP A 144 -12.50 -5.35 0.42
N LEU A 145 -13.01 -4.35 -0.31
CA LEU A 145 -14.32 -4.41 -0.98
C LEU A 145 -14.35 -5.46 -2.11
N ILE A 146 -13.26 -5.56 -2.87
CA ILE A 146 -13.07 -6.56 -3.92
C ILE A 146 -12.92 -7.95 -3.30
N ASP A 147 -12.22 -8.10 -2.19
CA ASP A 147 -12.13 -9.38 -1.48
C ASP A 147 -13.51 -9.86 -1.03
N TYR A 148 -14.34 -8.94 -0.53
CA TYR A 148 -15.66 -9.27 0.01
C TYR A 148 -16.70 -9.72 -1.04
N LYS A 149 -16.76 -9.06 -2.21
CA LYS A 149 -17.79 -9.30 -3.26
C LYS A 149 -17.25 -9.59 -4.67
N GLY A 150 -15.94 -9.59 -4.87
CA GLY A 150 -15.33 -9.80 -6.17
C GLY A 150 -15.47 -11.24 -6.69
N ASP A 151 -15.28 -11.39 -7.99
CA ASP A 151 -15.17 -12.69 -8.67
C ASP A 151 -13.71 -13.17 -8.57
N SER A 152 -13.49 -14.35 -7.98
CA SER A 152 -12.15 -14.90 -7.75
C SER A 152 -11.36 -15.13 -9.04
N MET A 153 -12.02 -15.37 -10.18
CA MET A 153 -11.34 -15.50 -11.47
C MET A 153 -10.78 -14.16 -11.97
N ILE A 154 -11.47 -13.06 -11.68
CA ILE A 154 -11.06 -11.70 -12.09
C ILE A 154 -9.95 -11.18 -11.17
N VAL A 155 -10.08 -11.41 -9.86
CA VAL A 155 -9.13 -10.93 -8.84
C VAL A 155 -7.82 -11.74 -8.85
N GLY A 156 -7.88 -13.01 -9.27
CA GLY A 156 -6.70 -13.88 -9.37
C GLY A 156 -6.15 -14.35 -8.01
N LYS A 157 -6.98 -14.28 -6.95
CA LYS A 157 -6.82 -14.89 -5.62
C LYS A 157 -8.21 -15.31 -5.06
N PRO A 158 -8.30 -16.19 -4.06
CA PRO A 158 -9.57 -16.53 -3.42
C PRO A 158 -10.26 -15.28 -2.83
N THR A 159 -11.57 -15.14 -3.04
CA THR A 159 -12.38 -14.07 -2.41
C THR A 159 -12.89 -14.52 -1.05
N ARG A 160 -13.26 -13.56 -0.21
CA ARG A 160 -13.59 -13.73 1.22
C ARG A 160 -12.46 -14.38 2.02
N SER A 161 -11.21 -14.14 1.63
CA SER A 161 -10.06 -14.61 2.40
C SER A 161 -9.99 -13.88 3.74
N ASP A 162 -10.36 -12.59 3.74
CA ASP A 162 -10.22 -11.74 4.92
C ASP A 162 -11.17 -12.14 6.03
N GLU A 163 -12.41 -12.50 5.67
CA GLU A 163 -13.41 -13.01 6.61
C GLU A 163 -12.96 -14.35 7.23
N LYS A 164 -12.44 -15.28 6.40
CA LYS A 164 -11.95 -16.59 6.87
C LYS A 164 -10.74 -16.49 7.79
N LYS A 165 -9.87 -15.49 7.56
CA LYS A 165 -8.67 -15.23 8.37
C LYS A 165 -8.97 -14.32 9.58
N GLY A 166 -10.20 -13.84 9.73
CA GLY A 166 -10.57 -12.94 10.82
C GLY A 166 -9.88 -11.57 10.75
N LYS A 167 -9.52 -11.10 9.55
CA LYS A 167 -8.83 -9.81 9.35
C LYS A 167 -9.71 -8.65 9.80
N ALA A 168 -9.09 -7.67 10.46
CA ALA A 168 -9.76 -6.45 10.89
C ALA A 168 -9.86 -5.43 9.75
N THR A 169 -10.80 -5.64 8.83
CA THR A 169 -11.06 -4.74 7.69
C THR A 169 -12.16 -3.72 8.00
N LEU A 170 -12.20 -2.63 7.23
CA LEU A 170 -13.31 -1.67 7.35
C LEU A 170 -14.64 -2.25 6.87
N VAL A 171 -14.60 -3.14 5.88
CA VAL A 171 -15.80 -3.84 5.37
C VAL A 171 -16.42 -4.71 6.46
N ASN A 172 -15.59 -5.45 7.20
CA ASN A 172 -16.06 -6.27 8.33
C ASN A 172 -16.60 -5.42 9.48
N LEU A 173 -16.03 -4.25 9.72
CA LEU A 173 -16.44 -3.36 10.82
C LEU A 173 -17.71 -2.55 10.51
N LEU A 174 -17.82 -2.00 9.30
CA LEU A 174 -18.87 -1.02 8.93
C LEU A 174 -19.97 -1.62 8.06
N GLY A 175 -19.71 -2.77 7.43
CA GLY A 175 -20.52 -3.28 6.34
C GLY A 175 -20.14 -2.71 4.98
N TYR A 176 -20.60 -3.38 3.93
CA TYR A 176 -20.21 -3.13 2.55
C TYR A 176 -20.62 -1.74 2.05
N GLU A 177 -21.90 -1.37 2.20
CA GLU A 177 -22.44 -0.10 1.71
C GLU A 177 -21.80 1.12 2.40
N GLU A 178 -21.64 1.05 3.73
CA GLU A 178 -20.97 2.11 4.49
C GLU A 178 -19.50 2.24 4.12
N THR A 179 -18.83 1.12 3.79
CA THR A 179 -17.45 1.14 3.32
C THR A 179 -17.32 1.76 1.92
N ILE A 180 -18.28 1.52 1.02
CA ILE A 180 -18.36 2.22 -0.27
C ILE A 180 -18.54 3.72 -0.07
N ASN A 181 -19.45 4.13 0.81
CA ASN A 181 -19.66 5.55 1.11
C ASN A 181 -18.40 6.19 1.69
N PHE A 182 -17.70 5.48 2.58
CA PHE A 182 -16.42 5.90 3.11
C PHE A 182 -15.36 6.08 2.01
N ALA A 183 -15.23 5.11 1.09
CA ALA A 183 -14.31 5.18 -0.06
C ALA A 183 -14.61 6.38 -0.99
N LYS A 184 -15.90 6.58 -1.33
CA LYS A 184 -16.35 7.72 -2.14
C LYS A 184 -16.02 9.07 -1.48
N ASN A 185 -16.22 9.18 -0.17
CA ASN A 185 -15.90 10.39 0.59
C ASN A 185 -14.38 10.63 0.67
N LEU A 186 -13.59 9.57 0.85
CA LEU A 186 -12.12 9.66 0.82
C LEU A 186 -11.62 10.13 -0.54
N LYS A 187 -12.13 9.55 -1.63
CA LYS A 187 -11.85 10.00 -3.01
C LYS A 187 -12.17 11.49 -3.20
N LYS A 188 -13.33 11.97 -2.75
CA LYS A 188 -13.68 13.40 -2.85
C LYS A 188 -12.63 14.29 -2.18
N LYS A 189 -12.16 13.91 -0.98
CA LYS A 189 -11.10 14.63 -0.26
C LYS A 189 -9.77 14.62 -1.02
N ILE A 190 -9.36 13.46 -1.54
CA ILE A 190 -8.15 13.33 -2.36
C ILE A 190 -8.24 14.23 -3.60
N ASN A 191 -9.36 14.19 -4.33
CA ASN A 191 -9.57 15.02 -5.52
C ASN A 191 -9.50 16.52 -5.20
N GLN A 192 -10.06 16.96 -4.08
CA GLN A 192 -9.95 18.37 -3.64
C GLN A 192 -8.51 18.78 -3.36
N GLN A 193 -7.67 17.88 -2.84
CA GLN A 193 -6.24 18.16 -2.62
C GLN A 193 -5.47 18.22 -3.94
N ILE A 194 -5.73 17.28 -4.86
CA ILE A 194 -5.04 17.17 -6.15
C ILE A 194 -5.42 18.30 -7.11
N LYS A 195 -6.69 18.71 -7.17
CA LYS A 195 -7.16 19.78 -8.08
C LYS A 195 -6.45 21.12 -7.89
N LYS A 196 -5.84 21.35 -6.72
CA LYS A 196 -5.03 22.56 -6.43
C LYS A 196 -3.79 22.68 -7.32
N TYR A 197 -3.37 21.59 -7.96
CA TYR A 197 -2.22 21.55 -8.88
C TYR A 197 -2.62 21.77 -10.35
N GLY A 198 -3.91 22.06 -10.63
CA GLY A 198 -4.41 22.37 -11.95
C GLY A 198 -4.45 21.16 -12.89
N THR A 199 -4.48 21.43 -14.20
CA THR A 199 -4.59 20.40 -15.26
C THR A 199 -3.42 19.43 -15.31
N LYS A 200 -2.24 19.82 -14.80
CA LYS A 200 -1.06 18.96 -14.70
C LYS A 200 -1.27 17.74 -13.77
N ALA A 201 -2.35 17.73 -13.00
CA ALA A 201 -2.64 16.65 -12.06
C ALA A 201 -3.73 15.69 -12.56
N ASN A 202 -4.16 15.81 -13.82
CA ASN A 202 -5.21 14.96 -14.40
C ASN A 202 -4.85 13.48 -14.35
N ASP A 203 -3.63 13.09 -14.70
CA ASP A 203 -3.20 11.67 -14.65
C ASP A 203 -3.33 11.07 -13.24
N LEU A 204 -3.07 11.86 -12.19
CA LEU A 204 -3.24 11.43 -10.81
C LEU A 204 -4.72 11.35 -10.42
N LEU A 205 -5.56 12.27 -10.91
CA LEU A 205 -7.03 12.18 -10.75
C LEU A 205 -7.59 10.93 -11.43
N ASP A 206 -7.11 10.61 -12.63
CA ASP A 206 -7.51 9.42 -13.37
C ASP A 206 -7.05 8.13 -12.68
N SER A 207 -5.86 8.15 -12.09
CA SER A 207 -5.37 7.05 -11.25
C SER A 207 -6.28 6.83 -10.02
N VAL A 208 -6.70 7.90 -9.35
CA VAL A 208 -7.63 7.83 -8.22
C VAL A 208 -9.02 7.34 -8.65
N GLU A 209 -9.48 7.77 -9.83
CA GLU A 209 -10.72 7.28 -10.43
C GLU A 209 -10.66 5.79 -10.73
N PHE A 210 -9.56 5.35 -11.35
CA PHE A 210 -9.27 3.95 -11.65
C PHE A 210 -9.27 3.10 -10.39
N ILE A 211 -8.59 3.54 -9.32
CA ILE A 211 -8.53 2.80 -8.05
C ILE A 211 -9.92 2.50 -7.51
N LEU A 212 -10.88 3.43 -7.58
CA LEU A 212 -12.24 3.20 -7.09
C LEU A 212 -13.06 2.28 -8.00
N LYS A 213 -12.77 2.27 -9.31
CA LYS A 213 -13.56 1.54 -10.32
C LYS A 213 -13.01 0.16 -10.68
N ARG A 214 -11.75 -0.14 -10.31
CA ARG A 214 -11.12 -1.42 -10.64
C ARG A 214 -11.89 -2.59 -10.02
N LYS A 215 -11.72 -3.75 -10.64
CA LYS A 215 -12.40 -5.01 -10.26
C LYS A 215 -11.42 -6.13 -9.91
N PHE A 216 -10.12 -5.83 -9.89
CA PHE A 216 -9.01 -6.72 -9.64
C PHE A 216 -7.97 -6.03 -8.77
#